data_AF-A0A8B8CRC1-F1
#
_entry.id   AF-A0A8B8CRC1-F1
#
_cell.length_a   1.000
_cell.length_b   1.000
_cell.length_c   1.000
_cell.angle_alpha   90.00
_cell.angle_beta   90.00
_cell.angle_gamma   90.00
#
_symmetry.space_group_name_H-M   'P 1'
#
loop_
_entity.id
_entity.type
_entity.pdbx_description
1 polymer ?
#
loop_
_entity_poly.entity_id
_entity_poly.type
_entity_poly.pdbx_seq_one_letter_code
_entity_poly.pdbx_strand_id
1 'polypeptide(L)'
;MSATHNARSRTEPGDEIHILDDTDGNFQTLIERVRFLEEKLIQISVEKKSLETCHSKLKDDNHHLMESIYSLEEQLTDVEVKSKETLAEEKKKFKHMLSRAESEKTEQMYISQRLQRIEKEYEQLKLENPKLRLEIDKLRDEKLDLQDKLADTQADYNTLHSEHEELKQKFEKERQCTGTLLDELGKELEELHKYKIDQELNQSHRPRNNSMADLPGRYQAFNSEVNRLKEENKQLQDMNEDLNAQLLTRCINEGKTLVNDTKEKSLATELEHLTKEELMARLQEVEIVNINFKSYVDKIILTILEKNPSLLEIRNR
;
A
#
# COMPACT_ATOMS: atom_id res chain seq x y z
N MET A 1 -35.30 57.55 -92.77
CA MET A 1 -34.72 58.55 -93.68
C MET A 1 -34.79 58.00 -95.10
N SER A 2 -35.17 58.89 -96.02
CA SER A 2 -35.12 58.77 -97.49
C SER A 2 -36.11 57.85 -98.20
N ALA A 3 -37.28 58.44 -98.45
CA ALA A 3 -38.07 58.25 -99.67
C ALA A 3 -37.31 58.78 -100.91
N THR A 4 -37.67 58.29 -102.09
CA THR A 4 -37.55 58.92 -103.44
C THR A 4 -37.84 57.84 -104.48
N HIS A 5 -38.45 58.05 -105.64
CA HIS A 5 -39.25 59.14 -106.18
C HIS A 5 -40.04 58.55 -107.35
N ASN A 6 -41.31 58.91 -107.45
CA ASN A 6 -42.19 58.72 -108.59
C ASN A 6 -41.81 59.71 -109.71
N ALA A 7 -41.87 59.28 -110.98
CA ALA A 7 -41.87 60.18 -112.14
C ALA A 7 -42.83 59.66 -113.23
N ARG A 8 -43.90 60.44 -113.44
CA ARG A 8 -44.84 60.41 -114.58
C ARG A 8 -44.28 61.20 -115.76
N SER A 9 -44.68 60.84 -116.99
CA SER A 9 -45.16 61.73 -118.11
C SER A 9 -45.49 60.85 -119.34
N ARG A 10 -46.76 60.75 -119.81
CA ARG A 10 -47.57 61.60 -120.73
C ARG A 10 -47.26 61.38 -122.24
N THR A 11 -48.16 60.71 -123.01
CA THR A 11 -49.09 61.22 -124.09
C THR A 11 -48.36 61.67 -125.39
N GLU A 12 -48.69 61.33 -126.64
CA GLU A 12 -49.93 60.91 -127.34
C GLU A 12 -49.57 60.49 -128.83
N PRO A 13 -50.49 60.30 -129.82
CA PRO A 13 -50.51 59.14 -130.73
C PRO A 13 -50.32 59.42 -132.24
N GLY A 14 -50.30 58.36 -133.05
CA GLY A 14 -50.71 58.38 -134.47
C GLY A 14 -49.60 58.07 -135.47
N ASP A 15 -49.59 56.83 -135.97
CA ASP A 15 -49.48 56.53 -137.41
C ASP A 15 -49.80 55.04 -137.63
N GLU A 16 -50.96 54.81 -138.25
CA GLU A 16 -51.34 53.51 -138.80
C GLU A 16 -50.52 53.22 -140.08
N ILE A 17 -50.42 51.92 -140.38
CA ILE A 17 -49.97 51.29 -141.64
C ILE A 17 -48.48 50.87 -141.67
N HIS A 18 -48.20 49.68 -141.14
CA HIS A 18 -47.85 48.50 -141.96
C HIS A 18 -47.79 47.25 -141.05
N ILE A 19 -48.93 46.59 -140.93
CA ILE A 19 -49.03 45.23 -140.41
C ILE A 19 -48.59 44.30 -141.55
N LEU A 20 -47.81 43.27 -141.21
CA LEU A 20 -47.28 42.17 -142.04
C LEU A 20 -45.96 42.47 -142.76
N ASP A 21 -44.83 42.30 -142.04
CA ASP A 21 -43.76 41.35 -142.46
C ASP A 21 -42.61 41.16 -141.43
N ASP A 22 -42.69 41.72 -140.21
CA ASP A 22 -41.60 41.60 -139.21
C ASP A 22 -42.09 41.15 -137.82
N THR A 23 -43.25 40.50 -137.79
CA THR A 23 -43.82 39.91 -136.58
C THR A 23 -43.08 38.64 -136.18
N ASP A 24 -42.65 37.79 -137.13
CA ASP A 24 -42.10 36.47 -136.84
C ASP A 24 -40.69 36.48 -136.20
N GLY A 25 -39.81 37.41 -136.57
CA GLY A 25 -38.47 37.53 -135.95
C GLY A 25 -38.52 38.07 -134.52
N ASN A 26 -39.42 39.02 -134.27
CA ASN A 26 -39.74 39.49 -132.92
C ASN A 26 -40.46 38.40 -132.10
N PHE A 27 -41.33 37.61 -132.72
CA PHE A 27 -42.02 36.50 -132.07
C PHE A 27 -41.04 35.39 -131.68
N GLN A 28 -40.08 35.04 -132.56
CA GLN A 28 -39.08 34.01 -132.29
C GLN A 28 -38.09 34.42 -131.20
N THR A 29 -37.63 35.67 -131.21
CA THR A 29 -36.78 36.24 -130.14
C THR A 29 -37.54 36.29 -128.81
N LEU A 30 -38.84 36.63 -128.85
CA LEU A 30 -39.71 36.62 -127.69
C LEU A 30 -39.93 35.20 -127.18
N ILE A 31 -40.12 34.20 -128.05
CA ILE A 31 -40.23 32.78 -127.70
C ILE A 31 -38.95 32.29 -127.02
N GLU A 32 -37.76 32.60 -127.56
CA GLU A 32 -36.49 32.24 -126.93
C GLU A 32 -36.29 32.95 -125.59
N ARG A 33 -36.70 34.22 -125.48
CA ARG A 33 -36.66 34.97 -124.22
C ARG A 33 -37.62 34.41 -123.18
N VAL A 34 -38.82 34.01 -123.59
CA VAL A 34 -39.82 33.33 -122.75
C VAL A 34 -39.29 31.97 -122.33
N ARG A 35 -38.72 31.17 -123.24
CA ARG A 35 -38.13 29.86 -122.92
C ARG A 35 -36.95 29.98 -121.94
N PHE A 36 -36.09 30.98 -122.12
CA PHE A 36 -35.00 31.27 -121.19
C PHE A 36 -35.52 31.72 -119.82
N LEU A 37 -36.59 32.54 -119.80
CA LEU A 37 -37.26 32.93 -118.55
C LEU A 37 -37.96 31.74 -117.88
N GLU A 38 -38.54 30.81 -118.64
CA GLU A 38 -39.14 29.57 -118.14
C GLU A 38 -38.06 28.64 -117.57
N GLU A 39 -36.96 28.43 -118.27
CA GLU A 39 -35.80 27.66 -117.76
C GLU A 39 -35.24 28.31 -116.48
N LYS A 40 -35.09 29.64 -116.46
CA LYS A 40 -34.71 30.41 -115.26
C LYS A 40 -35.73 30.27 -114.13
N LEU A 41 -37.03 30.31 -114.44
CA LEU A 41 -38.11 30.16 -113.47
C LEU A 41 -38.11 28.75 -112.87
N ILE A 42 -37.89 27.73 -113.69
CA ILE A 42 -37.74 26.34 -113.26
C ILE A 42 -36.51 26.21 -112.35
N GLN A 43 -35.36 26.77 -112.76
CA GLN A 43 -34.15 26.76 -111.96
C GLN A 43 -34.35 27.44 -110.60
N ILE A 44 -34.95 28.63 -110.57
CA ILE A 44 -35.30 29.35 -109.33
C ILE A 44 -36.30 28.55 -108.49
N SER A 45 -37.26 27.86 -109.11
CA SER A 45 -38.23 27.02 -108.39
C SER A 45 -37.55 25.81 -107.72
N VAL A 46 -36.59 25.18 -108.41
CA VAL A 46 -35.80 24.07 -107.87
C VAL A 46 -34.87 24.55 -106.75
N GLU A 47 -34.16 25.67 -106.96
CA GLU A 47 -33.32 26.29 -105.93
C GLU A 47 -34.14 26.70 -104.71
N LYS A 48 -35.35 27.26 -104.90
CA LYS A 48 -36.28 27.60 -103.81
C LYS A 48 -36.68 26.36 -103.02
N LYS A 49 -37.08 25.26 -103.67
CA LYS A 49 -37.42 23.99 -102.98
C LYS A 49 -36.24 23.42 -102.21
N SER A 50 -35.04 23.48 -102.78
CA SER A 50 -33.80 23.07 -102.11
C SER A 50 -33.50 23.94 -100.89
N LEU A 51 -33.68 25.26 -101.01
CA LEU A 51 -33.50 26.23 -99.93
C LEU A 51 -34.52 25.99 -98.81
N GLU A 52 -35.79 25.77 -99.14
CA GLU A 52 -36.86 25.45 -98.18
C GLU A 52 -36.55 24.14 -97.42
N THR A 53 -36.07 23.12 -98.12
CA THR A 53 -35.64 21.85 -97.51
C THR A 53 -34.44 22.05 -96.58
N CYS A 54 -33.45 22.83 -97.02
CA CYS A 54 -32.28 23.19 -96.20
C CYS A 54 -32.69 23.99 -94.96
N HIS A 55 -33.62 24.94 -95.11
CA HIS A 55 -34.15 25.74 -94.01
C HIS A 55 -34.91 24.87 -93.01
N SER A 56 -35.71 23.90 -93.47
CA SER A 56 -36.38 22.94 -92.58
C SER A 56 -35.36 22.13 -91.77
N LYS A 57 -34.32 21.59 -92.42
CA LYS A 57 -33.26 20.84 -91.72
C LYS A 57 -32.54 21.70 -90.70
N LEU A 58 -32.15 22.93 -91.05
CA LEU A 58 -31.51 23.85 -90.10
C LEU A 58 -32.42 24.17 -88.92
N LYS A 59 -33.74 24.26 -89.14
CA LYS A 59 -34.71 24.48 -88.06
C LYS A 59 -34.78 23.28 -87.13
N ASP A 60 -34.80 22.07 -87.67
CA ASP A 60 -34.82 20.82 -86.89
C ASP A 60 -33.50 20.63 -86.13
N ASP A 61 -32.35 20.86 -86.77
CA ASP A 61 -31.03 20.81 -86.14
C ASP A 61 -30.89 21.84 -85.01
N ASN A 62 -31.38 23.07 -85.22
CA ASN A 62 -31.38 24.11 -84.19
C ASN A 62 -32.30 23.75 -83.01
N HIS A 63 -33.44 23.11 -83.29
CA HIS A 63 -34.32 22.60 -82.23
C HIS A 63 -33.61 21.52 -81.39
N HIS A 64 -32.96 20.54 -82.02
CA HIS A 64 -32.20 19.51 -81.32
C HIS A 64 -31.00 20.06 -80.55
N LEU A 65 -30.30 21.07 -81.09
CA LEU A 65 -29.23 21.76 -80.36
C LEU A 65 -29.78 22.49 -79.14
N MET A 66 -30.93 23.16 -79.25
CA MET A 66 -31.57 23.80 -78.09
C MET A 66 -31.99 22.79 -77.02
N GLU A 67 -32.60 21.66 -77.41
CA GLU A 67 -32.92 20.58 -76.47
C GLU A 67 -31.67 20.03 -75.78
N SER A 68 -30.59 19.85 -76.53
CA SER A 68 -29.30 19.40 -76.01
C SER A 68 -28.70 20.42 -75.03
N ILE A 69 -28.79 21.72 -75.34
CA ILE A 69 -28.35 22.80 -74.45
C ILE A 69 -29.15 22.77 -73.15
N TYR A 70 -30.48 22.70 -73.22
CA TYR A 70 -31.32 22.66 -72.01
C TYR A 70 -31.05 21.43 -71.16
N SER A 71 -30.85 20.25 -71.75
CA SER A 71 -30.50 19.04 -71.01
C SER A 71 -29.13 19.16 -70.34
N LEU A 72 -28.14 19.76 -71.02
CA LEU A 72 -26.81 19.98 -70.44
C LEU A 72 -26.84 21.04 -69.32
N GLU A 73 -27.64 22.09 -69.46
CA GLU A 73 -27.85 23.09 -68.41
C GLU A 73 -28.50 22.47 -67.18
N GLU A 74 -29.54 21.64 -67.35
CA GLU A 74 -30.19 20.90 -66.27
C GLU A 74 -29.18 19.97 -65.57
N GLN A 75 -28.43 19.17 -66.33
CA GLN A 75 -27.38 18.30 -65.78
C GLN A 75 -26.30 19.09 -65.03
N LEU A 76 -25.89 20.24 -65.54
CA LEU A 76 -24.92 21.11 -64.87
C LEU A 76 -25.49 21.61 -63.54
N THR A 77 -26.73 22.10 -63.53
CA THR A 77 -27.38 22.57 -62.29
C THR A 77 -27.53 21.44 -61.27
N ASP A 78 -27.90 20.23 -61.71
CA ASP A 78 -27.99 19.05 -60.86
C ASP A 78 -26.65 18.68 -60.23
N VAL A 79 -25.56 18.72 -61.02
CA VAL A 79 -24.21 18.45 -60.53
C VAL A 79 -23.76 19.54 -59.56
N GLU A 80 -24.05 20.81 -59.83
CA GLU A 80 -23.74 21.91 -58.92
C GLU A 80 -24.46 21.79 -57.58
N VAL A 81 -25.76 21.45 -57.60
CA VAL A 81 -26.56 21.24 -56.39
C VAL A 81 -26.01 20.06 -55.60
N LYS A 82 -25.81 18.90 -56.24
CA LYS A 82 -25.23 17.70 -55.59
C LYS A 82 -23.83 17.99 -55.00
N SER A 83 -22.99 18.73 -55.72
CA SER A 83 -21.66 19.12 -55.22
C SER A 83 -21.75 20.06 -54.01
N LYS A 84 -22.67 21.02 -54.02
CA LYS A 84 -22.89 21.93 -52.87
C LYS A 84 -23.43 21.18 -51.65
N GLU A 85 -24.37 20.25 -51.86
CA GLU A 85 -24.94 19.42 -50.79
C GLU A 85 -23.90 18.49 -50.18
N THR A 86 -23.15 17.75 -50.99
CA THR A 86 -22.05 16.89 -50.52
C THR A 86 -21.01 17.68 -49.74
N LEU A 87 -20.59 18.84 -50.24
CA LEU A 87 -19.66 19.73 -49.53
C LEU A 87 -20.23 20.23 -48.18
N ALA A 88 -21.53 20.55 -48.12
CA ALA A 88 -22.18 20.98 -46.89
C ALA A 88 -22.27 19.84 -45.86
N GLU A 89 -22.59 18.62 -46.30
CA GLU A 89 -22.60 17.43 -45.47
C GLU A 89 -21.21 17.09 -44.93
N GLU A 90 -20.18 17.15 -45.77
CA GLU A 90 -18.80 16.95 -45.36
C GLU A 90 -18.39 17.98 -44.30
N LYS A 91 -18.64 19.27 -44.53
CA LYS A 91 -18.37 20.33 -43.54
C LYS A 91 -19.09 20.07 -42.21
N LYS A 92 -20.34 19.61 -42.25
CA LYS A 92 -21.10 19.25 -41.04
C LYS A 92 -20.48 18.05 -40.32
N LYS A 93 -20.07 17.01 -41.05
CA LYS A 93 -19.37 15.84 -40.51
C LYS A 93 -18.03 16.23 -39.88
N PHE A 94 -17.22 17.03 -40.56
CA PHE A 94 -15.95 17.54 -40.02
C PHE A 94 -16.15 18.34 -38.75
N LYS A 95 -17.14 19.26 -38.70
CA LYS A 95 -17.46 20.03 -37.49
C LYS A 95 -17.86 19.13 -36.31
N HIS A 96 -18.67 18.11 -36.56
CA HIS A 96 -19.07 17.16 -35.53
C HIS A 96 -17.87 16.34 -35.02
N MET A 97 -17.02 15.84 -35.92
CA MET A 97 -15.80 15.11 -35.54
C MET A 97 -14.85 15.98 -34.71
N LEU A 98 -14.67 17.25 -35.10
CA LEU A 98 -13.84 18.19 -34.36
C LEU A 98 -14.37 18.45 -32.95
N SER A 99 -15.67 18.74 -32.82
CA SER A 99 -16.30 18.96 -31.50
C SER A 99 -16.21 17.72 -30.60
N ARG A 100 -16.36 16.52 -31.18
CA ARG A 100 -16.16 15.26 -30.46
C ARG A 100 -14.72 15.10 -29.99
N ALA A 101 -13.74 15.33 -30.87
CA ALA A 101 -12.32 15.25 -30.51
C ALA A 101 -11.91 16.27 -29.43
N GLU A 102 -12.48 17.48 -29.46
CA GLU A 102 -12.27 18.49 -28.42
C GLU A 102 -12.84 18.04 -27.07
N SER A 103 -14.03 17.42 -27.07
CA SER A 103 -14.63 16.85 -25.86
C SER A 103 -13.83 15.67 -25.30
N GLU A 104 -13.33 14.78 -26.16
CA GLU A 104 -12.49 13.65 -25.74
C GLU A 104 -11.15 14.16 -25.17
N LYS A 105 -10.58 15.23 -25.75
CA LYS A 105 -9.35 15.86 -25.24
C LYS A 105 -9.54 16.49 -23.86
N THR A 106 -10.68 17.14 -23.59
CA THR A 106 -10.95 17.72 -22.27
C THR A 106 -11.15 16.66 -21.20
N GLU A 107 -11.84 15.56 -21.53
CA GLU A 107 -11.98 14.39 -20.66
C GLU A 107 -10.62 13.75 -20.36
N GLN A 108 -9.78 13.55 -21.39
CA GLN A 108 -8.43 13.00 -21.22
C GLN A 108 -7.55 13.89 -20.33
N MET A 109 -7.67 15.21 -20.46
CA MET A 109 -6.97 16.16 -19.60
C MET A 109 -7.44 16.07 -18.13
N TYR A 110 -8.74 15.92 -17.89
CA TYR A 110 -9.27 15.72 -16.55
C TYR A 110 -8.75 14.42 -15.92
N ILE A 111 -8.76 13.32 -16.67
CA ILE A 111 -8.23 12.02 -16.23
C ILE A 111 -6.74 12.14 -15.90
N SER A 112 -5.94 12.77 -16.75
CA SER A 112 -4.51 12.98 -16.54
C SER A 112 -4.22 13.80 -15.25
N GLN A 113 -4.98 14.87 -15.00
CA GLN A 113 -4.85 15.64 -13.75
C GLN A 113 -5.25 14.83 -12.52
N ARG A 114 -6.28 13.97 -12.63
CA ARG A 114 -6.69 13.09 -11.53
C ARG A 114 -5.62 12.03 -11.24
N LEU A 115 -5.03 11.45 -12.29
CA LEU A 115 -3.92 10.51 -12.15
C LEU A 115 -2.73 11.17 -11.45
N GLN A 116 -2.33 12.37 -11.89
CA GLN A 116 -1.21 13.10 -11.28
C GLN A 116 -1.44 13.43 -9.80
N ARG A 117 -2.69 13.69 -9.38
CA ARG A 117 -3.02 13.87 -7.95
C ARG A 117 -2.84 12.58 -7.16
N ILE A 118 -3.38 11.47 -7.67
CA ILE A 118 -3.26 10.16 -7.02
C ILE A 118 -1.79 9.72 -6.93
N GLU A 119 -0.99 9.95 -7.97
CA GLU A 119 0.44 9.64 -7.97
C GLU A 119 1.20 10.44 -6.89
N LYS A 120 0.87 11.73 -6.71
CA LYS A 120 1.46 12.55 -5.65
C LYS A 120 1.08 12.05 -4.26
N GLU A 121 -0.19 11.73 -4.04
CA GLU A 121 -0.67 11.16 -2.77
C GLU A 121 -0.02 9.81 -2.48
N TYR A 122 0.11 8.96 -3.50
CA TYR A 122 0.79 7.68 -3.40
C TYR A 122 2.26 7.84 -2.99
N GLU A 123 3.02 8.73 -3.64
CA GLU A 123 4.42 8.97 -3.29
C GLU A 123 4.57 9.58 -1.88
N GLN A 124 3.63 10.42 -1.44
CA GLN A 124 3.60 10.90 -0.04
C GLN A 124 3.40 9.73 0.94
N LEU A 125 2.38 8.89 0.73
CA LEU A 125 2.10 7.73 1.57
C LEU A 125 3.25 6.72 1.58
N LYS A 126 3.91 6.53 0.44
CA LYS A 126 5.09 5.67 0.28
C LYS A 126 6.29 6.17 1.09
N LEU A 127 6.44 7.49 1.26
CA LEU A 127 7.46 8.09 2.13
C LEU A 127 7.07 8.07 3.62
N GLU A 128 5.79 8.20 3.95
CA GLU A 128 5.30 8.17 5.33
C GLU A 128 5.29 6.76 5.93
N ASN A 129 4.96 5.73 5.14
CA ASN A 129 4.90 4.35 5.61
C ASN A 129 6.20 3.87 6.30
N PRO A 130 7.40 4.02 5.71
CA PRO A 130 8.64 3.61 6.37
C PRO A 130 8.95 4.44 7.62
N LYS A 131 8.60 5.74 7.65
CA LYS A 131 8.78 6.58 8.84
C LYS A 131 7.94 6.10 10.01
N LEU A 132 6.66 5.77 9.75
CA LEU A 132 5.76 5.21 10.76
C LEU A 132 6.22 3.82 11.23
N ARG A 133 6.78 2.99 10.33
CA ARG A 133 7.36 1.70 10.72
C ARG A 133 8.55 1.87 11.65
N LEU A 134 9.47 2.77 11.33
CA LEU A 134 10.61 3.09 12.20
C LEU A 134 10.16 3.62 13.56
N GLU A 135 9.10 4.44 13.60
CA GLU A 135 8.55 4.93 14.86
C GLU A 135 7.92 3.80 15.70
N ILE A 136 7.20 2.87 15.06
CA ILE A 136 6.66 1.68 15.73
C ILE A 136 7.78 0.82 16.32
N ASP A 137 8.87 0.63 15.59
CA ASP A 137 9.99 -0.20 16.07
C ASP A 137 10.71 0.48 17.25
N LYS A 138 10.93 1.79 17.21
CA LYS A 138 11.45 2.54 18.38
C LYS A 138 10.55 2.41 19.61
N LEU A 139 9.23 2.58 19.44
CA LEU A 139 8.28 2.45 20.54
C LEU A 139 8.23 1.02 21.09
N ARG A 140 8.52 0.00 20.27
CA ARG A 140 8.66 -1.38 20.73
C ARG A 140 9.91 -1.57 21.57
N ASP A 141 11.04 -1.01 21.15
CA ASP A 141 12.29 -1.05 21.90
C ASP A 141 12.14 -0.34 23.25
N GLU A 142 11.58 0.88 23.26
CA GLU A 142 11.29 1.62 24.50
C GLU A 142 10.33 0.87 25.43
N LYS A 143 9.33 0.17 24.87
CA LYS A 143 8.43 -0.67 25.65
C LYS A 143 9.19 -1.83 26.31
N LEU A 144 10.06 -2.52 25.57
CA LEU A 144 10.85 -3.63 26.11
C LEU A 144 11.76 -3.13 27.24
N ASP A 145 12.47 -2.02 27.02
CA ASP A 145 13.33 -1.40 28.05
C ASP A 145 12.55 -1.03 29.32
N LEU A 146 11.32 -0.52 29.18
CA LEU A 146 10.45 -0.20 30.31
C LEU A 146 9.92 -1.46 31.01
N GLN A 147 9.65 -2.53 30.26
CA GLN A 147 9.24 -3.81 30.83
C GLN A 147 10.37 -4.45 31.64
N ASP A 148 11.61 -4.39 31.15
CA ASP A 148 12.78 -4.90 31.87
C ASP A 148 13.03 -4.10 33.16
N LYS A 149 13.03 -2.76 33.09
CA LYS A 149 13.15 -1.90 34.29
C LYS A 149 12.03 -2.14 35.32
N LEU A 150 10.81 -2.41 34.85
CA LEU A 150 9.69 -2.75 35.71
C LEU A 150 9.92 -4.10 36.41
N ALA A 151 10.42 -5.10 35.68
CA ALA A 151 10.74 -6.41 36.24
C ALA A 151 11.85 -6.31 37.30
N ASP A 152 12.91 -5.55 37.04
CA ASP A 152 13.99 -5.29 38.00
C ASP A 152 13.46 -4.62 39.27
N THR A 153 12.67 -3.54 39.11
CA THR A 153 12.08 -2.82 40.24
C THR A 153 11.15 -3.72 41.06
N GLN A 154 10.41 -4.62 40.39
CA GLN A 154 9.53 -5.56 41.05
C GLN A 154 10.30 -6.66 41.81
N ALA A 155 11.45 -7.10 41.29
CA ALA A 155 12.35 -8.01 41.98
C ALA A 155 12.97 -7.35 43.22
N ASP A 156 13.42 -6.10 43.10
CA ASP A 156 13.93 -5.30 44.22
C ASP A 156 12.86 -5.10 45.29
N TYR A 157 11.64 -4.76 44.90
CA TYR A 157 10.50 -4.62 45.81
C TYR A 157 10.23 -5.92 46.57
N ASN A 158 10.20 -7.07 45.89
CA ASN A 158 9.95 -8.35 46.52
C ASN A 158 11.06 -8.73 47.52
N THR A 159 12.31 -8.44 47.19
CA THR A 159 13.47 -8.66 48.08
C THR A 159 13.33 -7.81 49.34
N LEU A 160 13.12 -6.51 49.17
CA LEU A 160 12.96 -5.58 50.29
C LEU A 160 11.72 -5.91 51.14
N HIS A 161 10.63 -6.35 50.50
CA HIS A 161 9.44 -6.80 51.20
C HIS A 161 9.70 -8.06 52.05
N SER A 162 10.45 -9.03 51.52
CA SER A 162 10.85 -10.23 52.27
C SER A 162 11.73 -9.87 53.46
N GLU A 163 12.73 -9.01 53.27
CA GLU A 163 13.60 -8.52 54.35
C GLU A 163 12.81 -7.78 55.43
N HIS A 164 11.83 -6.97 55.04
CA HIS A 164 10.96 -6.27 55.97
C HIS A 164 10.13 -7.25 56.81
N GLU A 165 9.57 -8.29 56.19
CA GLU A 165 8.77 -9.28 56.90
C GLU A 165 9.65 -10.13 57.85
N GLU A 166 10.87 -10.48 57.44
CA GLU A 166 11.84 -11.14 58.34
C GLU A 166 12.20 -10.28 59.54
N LEU A 167 12.48 -8.98 59.33
CA LEU A 167 12.83 -8.05 60.40
C LEU A 167 11.67 -7.89 61.38
N LYS A 168 10.44 -7.78 60.86
CA LYS A 168 9.21 -7.74 61.65
C LYS A 168 9.01 -9.01 62.48
N GLN A 169 9.27 -10.19 61.92
CA GLN A 169 9.22 -11.45 62.68
C GLN A 169 10.29 -11.52 63.77
N LYS A 170 11.52 -11.07 63.48
CA LYS A 170 12.60 -11.00 64.48
C LYS A 170 12.23 -10.07 65.63
N PHE A 171 11.72 -8.88 65.32
CA PHE A 171 11.23 -7.93 66.31
C PHE A 171 10.11 -8.52 67.18
N GLU A 172 9.15 -9.22 66.59
CA GLU A 172 8.05 -9.86 67.33
C GLU A 172 8.56 -10.96 68.26
N LYS A 173 9.52 -11.78 67.82
CA LYS A 173 10.16 -12.81 68.66
C LYS A 173 10.95 -12.19 69.83
N GLU A 174 11.72 -11.14 69.56
CA GLU A 174 12.47 -10.42 70.59
C GLU A 174 11.53 -9.78 71.63
N ARG A 175 10.42 -9.20 71.17
CA ARG A 175 9.35 -8.68 72.03
C ARG A 175 8.76 -9.77 72.92
N GLN A 176 8.49 -10.95 72.38
CA GLN A 176 7.98 -12.10 73.14
C GLN A 176 8.99 -12.60 74.18
N CYS A 177 10.26 -12.76 73.80
CA CYS A 177 11.33 -13.20 74.72
C CYS A 177 11.55 -12.19 75.85
N THR A 178 11.49 -10.89 75.52
CA THR A 178 11.58 -9.82 76.53
C THR A 178 10.38 -9.88 77.48
N GLY A 179 9.18 -10.14 76.95
CA GLY A 179 7.97 -10.36 77.76
C GLY A 179 8.10 -11.54 78.72
N THR A 180 8.57 -12.70 78.24
CA THR A 180 8.76 -13.88 79.10
C THR A 180 9.81 -13.65 80.18
N LEU A 181 10.91 -12.97 79.85
CA LEU A 181 11.96 -12.64 80.83
C LEU A 181 11.44 -11.69 81.92
N LEU A 182 10.62 -10.71 81.56
CA LEU A 182 9.98 -9.82 82.53
C LEU A 182 9.01 -10.59 83.46
N ASP A 183 8.25 -11.56 82.93
CA ASP A 183 7.36 -12.40 83.72
C ASP A 183 8.14 -13.32 84.69
N GLU A 184 9.23 -13.92 84.24
CA GLU A 184 10.13 -14.74 85.07
C GLU A 184 10.75 -13.91 86.20
N LEU A 185 11.31 -12.74 85.87
CA LEU A 185 11.85 -11.82 86.86
C LEU A 185 10.77 -11.36 87.87
N GLY A 186 9.54 -11.13 87.39
CA GLY A 186 8.40 -10.83 88.25
C GLY A 186 8.13 -11.95 89.27
N LYS A 187 8.15 -13.22 88.83
CA LYS A 187 7.98 -14.39 89.72
C LYS A 187 9.12 -14.54 90.71
N GLU A 188 10.36 -14.39 90.28
CA GLU A 188 11.52 -14.45 91.18
C GLU A 188 11.46 -13.35 92.25
N LEU A 189 11.04 -12.14 91.89
CA LEU A 189 10.82 -11.06 92.84
C LEU A 189 9.70 -11.40 93.84
N GLU A 190 8.60 -12.01 93.40
CA GLU A 190 7.54 -12.50 94.29
C GLU A 190 8.03 -13.61 95.23
N GLU A 191 8.81 -14.58 94.74
CA GLU A 191 9.40 -15.65 95.54
C GLU A 191 10.40 -15.10 96.55
N LEU A 192 11.24 -14.14 96.16
CA LEU A 192 12.17 -13.47 97.06
C LEU A 192 11.44 -12.69 98.15
N HIS A 193 10.33 -12.03 97.80
CA HIS A 193 9.45 -11.38 98.77
C HIS A 193 8.86 -12.39 99.76
N LYS A 194 8.37 -13.54 99.28
CA LYS A 194 7.87 -14.64 100.14
C LYS A 194 8.97 -15.19 101.04
N TYR A 195 10.15 -15.48 100.51
CA TYR A 195 11.29 -15.98 101.27
C TYR A 195 11.72 -14.99 102.35
N LYS A 196 11.76 -13.69 102.04
CA LYS A 196 12.06 -12.64 103.02
C LYS A 196 11.03 -12.66 104.17
N ILE A 197 9.74 -12.73 103.85
CA ILE A 197 8.67 -12.83 104.84
C ILE A 197 8.82 -14.11 105.69
N ASP A 198 9.08 -15.25 105.06
CA ASP A 198 9.26 -16.54 105.75
C ASP A 198 10.51 -16.55 106.65
N GLN A 199 11.59 -15.89 106.24
CA GLN A 199 12.81 -15.75 107.04
C GLN A 199 12.57 -14.84 108.25
N GLU A 200 11.85 -13.73 108.07
CA GLU A 200 11.43 -12.84 109.17
C GLU A 200 10.50 -13.57 110.15
N LEU A 201 9.63 -14.48 109.68
CA LEU A 201 8.78 -15.34 110.53
C LEU A 201 9.55 -16.47 111.24
N ASN A 202 10.55 -17.08 110.60
CA ASN A 202 11.30 -18.23 111.13
C ASN A 202 12.52 -17.88 112.01
N GLN A 203 12.94 -16.63 112.08
CA GLN A 203 14.04 -16.19 112.95
C GLN A 203 13.74 -16.30 114.47
N SER A 204 12.54 -16.73 114.87
CA SER A 204 12.20 -16.88 116.29
C SER A 204 12.88 -18.08 116.97
N HIS A 205 13.18 -19.18 116.29
CA HIS A 205 13.73 -20.39 116.94
C HIS A 205 14.72 -21.18 116.06
N ARG A 206 16.04 -21.08 116.33
CA ARG A 206 16.92 -22.26 116.56
C ARG A 206 18.39 -21.92 116.89
N PRO A 207 19.11 -22.83 117.59
CA PRO A 207 20.40 -22.59 118.22
C PRO A 207 21.62 -22.95 117.34
N ARG A 208 22.74 -22.29 117.66
CA ARG A 208 24.13 -22.60 117.29
C ARG A 208 24.48 -24.06 117.60
N ASN A 209 25.11 -24.78 116.66
CA ASN A 209 25.83 -26.02 116.96
C ASN A 209 27.14 -26.19 116.15
N ASN A 210 28.14 -26.71 116.88
CA ASN A 210 29.52 -27.02 116.53
C ASN A 210 29.74 -27.91 115.29
N SER A 211 30.78 -27.62 114.50
CA SER A 211 31.79 -28.61 114.08
C SER A 211 32.99 -27.92 113.40
N MET A 212 34.03 -27.58 114.17
CA MET A 212 35.29 -26.99 113.68
C MET A 212 36.47 -27.99 113.66
N ALA A 213 36.23 -29.27 113.95
CA ALA A 213 37.28 -30.28 114.04
C ALA A 213 37.61 -30.97 112.70
N ASP A 214 36.72 -30.89 111.71
CA ASP A 214 36.82 -31.63 110.43
C ASP A 214 37.27 -30.75 109.25
N LEU A 215 37.67 -29.52 109.54
CA LEU A 215 37.96 -28.49 108.54
C LEU A 215 39.19 -28.82 107.67
N PRO A 216 40.32 -29.33 108.20
CA PRO A 216 41.49 -29.63 107.38
C PRO A 216 41.26 -30.78 106.37
N GLY A 217 40.58 -31.86 106.78
CA GLY A 217 40.26 -32.98 105.90
C GLY A 217 39.28 -32.59 104.79
N ARG A 218 38.28 -31.77 105.12
CA ARG A 218 37.34 -31.21 104.14
C ARG A 218 38.03 -30.24 103.17
N TYR A 219 38.99 -29.46 103.64
CA TYR A 219 39.79 -28.57 102.80
C TYR A 219 40.68 -29.33 101.82
N GLN A 220 41.27 -30.46 102.26
CA GLN A 220 42.08 -31.31 101.40
C GLN A 220 41.25 -32.06 100.36
N ALA A 221 40.07 -32.57 100.74
CA ALA A 221 39.12 -33.17 99.81
C ALA A 221 38.62 -32.14 98.77
N PHE A 222 38.31 -30.92 99.22
CA PHE A 222 37.91 -29.83 98.34
C PHE A 222 39.03 -29.41 97.37
N ASN A 223 40.27 -29.29 97.84
CA ASN A 223 41.42 -29.02 96.96
C ASN A 223 41.66 -30.13 95.94
N SER A 224 41.46 -31.40 96.34
CA SER A 224 41.57 -32.53 95.42
C SER A 224 40.49 -32.48 94.35
N GLU A 225 39.26 -32.12 94.72
CA GLU A 225 38.15 -31.96 93.78
C GLU A 225 38.34 -30.74 92.86
N VAL A 226 38.83 -29.62 93.38
CA VAL A 226 39.19 -28.44 92.57
C VAL A 226 40.30 -28.78 91.57
N ASN A 227 41.30 -29.56 91.97
CA ASN A 227 42.35 -30.00 91.06
C ASN A 227 41.80 -30.95 89.99
N ARG A 228 40.94 -31.91 90.36
CA ARG A 228 40.25 -32.80 89.43
C ARG A 228 39.43 -32.01 88.39
N LEU A 229 38.63 -31.04 88.85
CA LEU A 229 37.81 -30.20 87.97
C LEU A 229 38.65 -29.30 87.06
N LYS A 230 39.81 -28.81 87.53
CA LYS A 230 40.75 -28.06 86.68
C LYS A 230 41.35 -28.93 85.59
N GLU A 231 41.69 -30.17 85.91
CA GLU A 231 42.26 -31.12 84.96
C GLU A 231 41.21 -31.57 83.93
N GLU A 232 39.96 -31.79 84.37
CA GLU A 232 38.82 -32.06 83.50
C GLU A 232 38.50 -30.86 82.59
N ASN A 233 38.51 -29.63 83.10
CA ASN A 233 38.35 -28.43 82.27
C ASN A 233 39.45 -28.30 81.21
N LYS A 234 40.70 -28.59 81.60
CA LYS A 234 41.82 -28.56 80.66
C LYS A 234 41.61 -29.58 79.54
N GLN A 235 41.21 -30.81 79.87
CA GLN A 235 40.91 -31.84 78.87
C GLN A 235 39.75 -31.45 77.95
N LEU A 236 38.69 -30.85 78.50
CA LEU A 236 37.56 -30.34 77.69
C LEU A 236 37.99 -29.22 76.75
N GLN A 237 38.88 -28.33 77.22
CA GLN A 237 39.42 -27.25 76.40
C GLN A 237 40.30 -27.79 75.27
N ASP A 238 41.20 -28.73 75.56
CA ASP A 238 42.04 -29.40 74.55
C ASP A 238 41.16 -30.12 73.50
N MET A 239 40.08 -30.79 73.93
CA MET A 239 39.14 -31.47 73.02
C MET A 239 38.34 -30.48 72.16
N ASN A 240 37.99 -29.32 72.71
CA ASN A 240 37.31 -28.25 71.96
C ASN A 240 38.24 -27.66 70.88
N GLU A 241 39.51 -27.42 71.22
CA GLU A 241 40.52 -26.96 70.28
C GLU A 241 40.72 -27.95 69.11
N ASP A 242 40.78 -29.26 69.40
CA ASP A 242 40.88 -30.29 68.37
C ASP A 242 39.63 -30.35 67.48
N LEU A 243 38.43 -30.29 68.06
CA LEU A 243 37.17 -30.22 67.31
C LEU A 243 37.11 -28.99 66.38
N ASN A 244 37.56 -27.83 66.85
CA ASN A 244 37.63 -26.62 66.02
C ASN A 244 38.62 -26.78 64.87
N ALA A 245 39.78 -27.42 65.10
CA ALA A 245 40.75 -27.71 64.05
C ALA A 245 40.19 -28.69 62.99
N GLN A 246 39.43 -29.70 63.42
CA GLN A 246 38.73 -30.61 62.53
C GLN A 246 37.67 -29.89 61.69
N LEU A 247 36.87 -29.02 62.32
CA LEU A 247 35.84 -28.23 61.63
C LEU A 247 36.44 -27.31 60.56
N LEU A 248 37.53 -26.61 60.89
CA LEU A 248 38.24 -25.77 59.93
C LEU A 248 38.76 -26.59 58.73
N THR A 249 39.35 -27.76 59.01
CA THR A 249 39.85 -28.66 57.96
C THR A 249 38.71 -29.12 57.04
N ARG A 250 37.55 -29.44 57.61
CA ARG A 250 36.35 -29.82 56.86
C ARG A 250 35.86 -28.68 55.97
N CYS A 251 35.73 -27.46 56.50
CA CYS A 251 35.32 -26.30 55.73
C CYS A 251 36.26 -26.00 54.55
N ILE A 252 37.58 -26.14 54.75
CA ILE A 252 38.58 -25.96 53.68
C ILE A 252 38.39 -27.02 52.59
N ASN A 253 38.17 -28.29 52.96
CA ASN A 253 37.97 -29.36 51.99
C ASN A 253 36.65 -29.23 51.22
N GLU A 254 35.57 -28.81 51.88
CA GLU A 254 34.29 -28.51 51.24
C GLU A 254 34.44 -27.33 50.25
N GLY A 255 35.13 -26.27 50.65
CA GLY A 255 35.44 -25.15 49.75
C GLY A 255 36.28 -25.56 48.53
N LYS A 256 37.31 -26.39 48.72
CA LYS A 256 38.10 -26.95 47.59
C LYS A 256 37.24 -27.79 46.65
N THR A 257 36.32 -28.58 47.19
CA THR A 257 35.42 -29.42 46.40
C THR A 257 34.49 -28.55 45.56
N LEU A 258 33.87 -27.52 46.13
CA LEU A 258 32.99 -26.59 45.42
C LEU A 258 33.70 -25.85 44.28
N VAL A 259 34.95 -25.42 44.49
CA VAL A 259 35.76 -24.73 43.47
C VAL A 259 36.22 -25.67 42.35
N ASN A 260 36.43 -26.95 42.63
CA ASN A 260 36.84 -27.91 41.62
C ASN A 260 35.64 -28.47 40.81
N ASP A 261 34.50 -28.72 41.45
CA ASP A 261 33.28 -29.22 40.79
C ASP A 261 32.65 -28.15 39.87
N THR A 262 32.93 -26.85 40.11
CA THR A 262 32.55 -25.74 39.22
C THR A 262 33.42 -25.63 37.96
N LYS A 263 34.60 -26.24 37.90
CA LYS A 263 35.44 -26.24 36.68
C LYS A 263 35.00 -27.26 35.64
N GLU A 264 34.41 -28.39 36.04
CA GLU A 264 33.94 -29.43 35.12
C GLU A 264 32.50 -29.21 34.63
N LYS A 265 31.75 -28.28 35.22
CA LYS A 265 30.34 -27.96 34.89
C LYS A 265 30.10 -26.47 34.69
N SER A 266 31.07 -25.74 34.12
CA SER A 266 30.94 -24.30 33.87
C SER A 266 30.28 -24.03 32.53
N LEU A 267 29.33 -23.08 32.49
CA LEU A 267 28.68 -22.55 31.28
C LEU A 267 29.69 -22.12 30.20
N ALA A 268 30.91 -21.72 30.60
CA ALA A 268 32.00 -21.36 29.69
C ALA A 268 32.46 -22.50 28.77
N THR A 269 32.50 -23.74 29.27
CA THR A 269 32.85 -24.93 28.47
C THR A 269 31.71 -25.38 27.55
N GLU A 270 30.46 -25.06 27.90
CA GLU A 270 29.29 -25.39 27.08
C GLU A 270 29.13 -24.42 25.89
N LEU A 271 29.46 -23.14 26.09
CA LEU A 271 29.50 -22.12 25.03
C LEU A 271 30.60 -22.36 23.98
N GLU A 272 31.62 -23.15 24.29
CA GLU A 272 32.70 -23.49 23.35
C GLU A 272 32.30 -24.56 22.32
N HIS A 273 31.21 -25.29 22.54
CA HIS A 273 30.79 -26.43 21.70
C HIS A 273 29.70 -26.13 20.66
N LEU A 274 29.15 -24.91 20.63
CA LEU A 274 28.27 -24.43 19.54
C LEU A 274 28.92 -23.23 18.87
N THR A 275 29.60 -23.47 17.76
CA THR A 275 30.25 -22.37 17.03
C THR A 275 29.18 -21.50 16.37
N LYS A 276 29.46 -20.20 16.29
CA LYS A 276 28.65 -19.23 15.53
C LYS A 276 28.34 -19.72 14.10
N GLU A 277 29.25 -20.50 13.52
CA GLU A 277 29.13 -21.07 12.18
C GLU A 277 28.03 -22.14 12.11
N GLU A 278 27.92 -23.02 13.10
CA GLU A 278 26.84 -24.02 13.16
C GLU A 278 25.47 -23.37 13.39
N LEU A 279 25.41 -22.33 14.23
CA LEU A 279 24.17 -21.58 14.45
C LEU A 279 23.71 -20.87 13.18
N MET A 280 24.64 -20.24 12.45
CA MET A 280 24.36 -19.56 11.19
C MET A 280 23.95 -20.55 10.09
N ALA A 281 24.58 -21.72 10.03
CA ALA A 281 24.23 -22.77 9.05
C ALA A 281 22.80 -23.29 9.28
N ARG A 282 22.41 -23.52 10.54
CA ARG A 282 21.03 -23.94 10.88
C ARG A 282 20.00 -22.85 10.57
N LEU A 283 20.34 -21.58 10.81
CA LEU A 283 19.47 -20.47 10.48
C LEU A 283 19.23 -20.38 8.96
N GLN A 284 20.29 -20.50 8.15
CA GLN A 284 20.17 -20.53 6.69
C GLN A 284 19.34 -21.70 6.18
N GLU A 285 19.48 -22.88 6.78
CA GLU A 285 18.71 -24.08 6.42
C GLU A 285 17.20 -23.84 6.64
N VAL A 286 16.84 -23.23 7.78
CA VAL A 286 15.45 -22.85 8.09
C VAL A 286 14.92 -21.80 7.12
N GLU A 287 15.72 -20.80 6.74
CA GLU A 287 15.33 -19.78 5.77
C GLU A 287 15.03 -20.38 4.39
N ILE A 288 15.87 -21.30 3.92
CA ILE A 288 15.67 -21.99 2.63
C ILE A 288 14.39 -22.82 2.65
N VAL A 289 14.15 -23.58 3.73
CA VAL A 289 12.91 -24.37 3.88
C VAL A 289 11.69 -23.46 3.86
N ASN A 290 11.73 -22.30 4.51
CA ASN A 290 10.61 -21.37 4.55
C ASN A 290 10.33 -20.74 3.17
N ILE A 291 11.36 -20.35 2.42
CA ILE A 291 11.23 -19.87 1.04
C ILE A 291 10.58 -20.94 0.15
N ASN A 292 11.05 -22.18 0.25
CA ASN A 292 10.51 -23.30 -0.52
C ASN A 292 9.07 -23.60 -0.15
N PHE A 293 8.73 -23.59 1.15
CA PHE A 293 7.38 -23.79 1.64
C PHE A 293 6.44 -22.70 1.13
N LYS A 294 6.85 -21.43 1.17
CA LYS A 294 6.07 -20.31 0.65
C LYS A 294 5.79 -20.46 -0.86
N SER A 295 6.80 -20.79 -1.65
CA SER A 295 6.63 -21.06 -3.09
C SER A 295 5.69 -22.23 -3.37
N TYR A 296 5.76 -23.29 -2.55
CA TYR A 296 4.86 -24.44 -2.66
C TYR A 296 3.40 -24.06 -2.33
N VAL A 297 3.18 -23.30 -1.26
CA VAL A 297 1.86 -22.78 -0.88
C VAL A 297 1.30 -21.90 -1.99
N ASP A 298 2.10 -20.99 -2.55
CA ASP A 298 1.67 -20.12 -3.66
C ASP A 298 1.22 -20.93 -4.88
N LYS A 299 1.94 -22.00 -5.23
CA LYS A 299 1.56 -22.91 -6.32
C LYS A 299 0.24 -23.63 -6.04
N ILE A 300 0.03 -24.10 -4.80
CA ILE A 300 -1.23 -24.71 -4.39
C ILE A 300 -2.38 -23.71 -4.49
N ILE A 301 -2.20 -22.49 -3.95
CA ILE A 301 -3.23 -21.45 -3.97
C ILE A 301 -3.61 -21.09 -5.40
N LEU A 302 -2.62 -20.89 -6.29
CA LEU A 302 -2.86 -20.65 -7.71
C LEU A 302 -3.64 -21.79 -8.37
N THR A 303 -3.25 -23.04 -8.09
CA THR A 303 -3.93 -24.22 -8.63
C THR A 303 -5.38 -24.30 -8.15
N ILE A 304 -5.65 -23.93 -6.89
CA ILE A 304 -7.00 -23.90 -6.33
C ILE A 304 -7.83 -22.77 -6.98
N LEU A 305 -7.26 -21.58 -7.15
CA LEU A 305 -7.91 -20.46 -7.83
C LEU A 305 -8.29 -20.79 -9.28
N GLU A 306 -7.49 -21.60 -9.97
CA GLU A 306 -7.77 -22.01 -11.36
C GLU A 306 -8.85 -23.11 -11.45
N LYS A 307 -8.86 -24.07 -10.51
CA LYS A 307 -9.71 -25.27 -10.62
C LYS A 307 -10.99 -25.21 -9.82
N ASN A 308 -10.96 -24.65 -8.61
CA ASN A 308 -12.14 -24.54 -7.74
C ASN A 308 -11.94 -23.47 -6.66
N PRO A 309 -12.28 -22.20 -6.95
CA PRO A 309 -12.09 -21.07 -6.04
C PRO A 309 -12.86 -21.20 -4.71
N SER A 310 -13.96 -21.95 -4.69
CA SER A 310 -14.82 -22.10 -3.50
C SER A 310 -14.12 -22.77 -2.31
N LEU A 311 -13.01 -23.48 -2.54
CA LEU A 311 -12.19 -24.07 -1.48
C LEU A 311 -11.44 -23.03 -0.63
N LEU A 312 -11.33 -21.78 -1.11
CA LEU A 312 -10.71 -20.68 -0.37
C LEU A 312 -11.75 -19.79 0.32
N GLU A 313 -13.05 -20.09 0.23
CA GLU A 313 -14.08 -19.33 0.93
C GLU A 313 -14.01 -19.60 2.44
N ILE A 314 -13.62 -18.58 3.20
CA ILE A 314 -13.72 -18.60 4.65
C ILE A 314 -15.19 -18.36 5.01
N ARG A 315 -15.90 -19.44 5.36
CA ARG A 315 -17.27 -19.34 5.86
C ARG A 315 -17.23 -18.83 7.30
N ASN A 316 -17.37 -17.52 7.48
CA ASN A 316 -17.54 -16.90 8.80
C ASN A 316 -18.77 -17.54 9.47
N ARG A 317 -18.56 -18.22 10.60
CA ARG A 317 -19.62 -18.68 11.51
C ARG A 317 -19.84 -17.66 12.59
#